data_AF-A0A7J8NMX2-F1
#
_entry.id   AF-A0A7J8NMX2-F1
#
_cell.length_a   1.000
_cell.length_b   1.000
_cell.length_c   1.000
_cell.angle_alpha   90.00
_cell.angle_beta   90.00
_cell.angle_gamma   90.00
#
_symmetry.space_group_name_H-M   'P 1'
#
loop_
_entity.id
_entity.type
_entity.pdbx_description
1 polymer ?
#
loop_
_entity_poly.entity_id
_entity_poly.type
_entity_poly.pdbx_seq_one_letter_code
_entity_poly.pdbx_strand_id
1 'polypeptide(L)' 'MADVFIVSFAGRIPFAFLEDIHQRFVRTYGRAVFSALPYGMNDEFSRVLSQQMEYYSSDPNADRINRLK' A
#
# COMPACT_ATOMS: atom_id res chain seq x y z
N MET A 1 -19.17 9.53 -21.47
CA MET A 1 -17.75 9.32 -21.87
C MET A 1 -16.78 10.28 -21.16
N ALA A 2 -17.19 10.90 -20.04
CA ALA A 2 -16.33 11.73 -19.19
C ALA A 2 -16.00 11.04 -17.84
N ASP A 3 -16.81 10.05 -17.43
CA ASP A 3 -16.67 9.33 -16.15
C ASP A 3 -15.53 8.31 -16.09
N VAL A 4 -15.06 7.79 -17.23
CA VAL A 4 -13.94 6.83 -17.28
C VAL A 4 -12.59 7.48 -16.99
N PHE A 5 -12.43 8.76 -17.33
CA PHE A 5 -11.16 9.46 -17.15
C PHE A 5 -10.95 9.93 -15.70
N ILE A 6 -12.04 10.22 -14.97
CA ILE A 6 -11.97 10.61 -13.55
C ILE A 6 -11.58 9.42 -12.66
N VAL A 7 -12.06 8.21 -12.96
CA VAL A 7 -11.66 6.97 -12.24
C VAL A 7 -10.16 6.70 -12.40
N SER A 8 -9.55 7.05 -13.53
CA SER A 8 -8.12 6.82 -13.77
C SER A 8 -7.20 7.70 -12.92
N PHE A 9 -7.60 8.95 -12.63
CA PHE A 9 -6.80 9.87 -11.81
C PHE A 9 -7.01 9.63 -10.30
N ALA A 10 -8.23 9.25 -9.88
CA ALA A 10 -8.55 8.93 -8.49
C ALA A 10 -8.11 7.52 -8.05
N GLY A 11 -7.98 6.57 -8.98
CA GLY A 11 -7.57 5.19 -8.67
C GLY A 11 -6.06 5.01 -8.41
N ARG A 12 -5.23 6.00 -8.79
CA ARG A 12 -3.77 5.85 -8.74
C ARG A 12 -3.23 5.77 -7.31
N ILE A 13 -3.79 6.56 -6.39
CA ILE A 13 -3.38 6.57 -4.98
C ILE A 13 -3.73 5.25 -4.27
N PRO A 14 -4.96 4.70 -4.37
CA PRO A 14 -5.28 3.38 -3.82
C PRO A 14 -4.35 2.27 -4.33
N PHE A 15 -4.06 2.23 -5.64
CA PHE A 15 -3.16 1.20 -6.18
C PHE A 15 -1.70 1.40 -5.75
N ALA A 16 -1.23 2.65 -5.64
CA ALA A 16 0.10 2.96 -5.12
C ALA A 16 0.25 2.52 -3.66
N PHE A 17 -0.78 2.73 -2.83
CA PHE A 17 -0.83 2.21 -1.47
C PHE A 17 -0.73 0.68 -1.46
N LEU A 18 -1.58 0.00 -2.24
CA LEU A 18 -1.59 -1.47 -2.31
C LEU A 18 -0.22 -2.04 -2.77
N GLU A 19 0.42 -1.40 -3.74
CA GLU A 19 1.75 -1.80 -4.21
C GLU A 19 2.82 -1.66 -3.12
N ASP A 20 2.84 -0.52 -2.42
CA ASP A 20 3.82 -0.26 -1.37
C ASP A 20 3.67 -1.22 -0.19
N ILE A 21 2.44 -1.42 0.31
CA ILE A 21 2.21 -2.39 1.41
C ILE A 21 2.56 -3.81 0.98
N HIS A 22 2.29 -4.20 -0.28
CA HIS A 22 2.68 -5.50 -0.80
C HIS A 22 4.21 -5.66 -0.84
N GLN A 23 4.93 -4.67 -1.38
CA GLN A 23 6.40 -4.68 -1.43
C GLN A 23 7.02 -4.79 -0.04
N ARG A 24 6.50 -4.03 0.93
CA ARG A 24 6.96 -4.10 2.33
C ARG A 24 6.66 -5.45 2.96
N PHE A 25 5.46 -5.98 2.77
CA PHE A 25 5.05 -7.28 3.33
C PHE A 25 5.94 -8.42 2.81
N VAL A 26 6.13 -8.50 1.49
CA VAL A 26 6.96 -9.55 0.87
C VAL A 26 8.42 -9.40 1.28
N ARG A 27 8.95 -8.18 1.34
CA ARG A 27 10.33 -7.91 1.77
C ARG A 27 10.58 -8.36 3.21
N THR A 28 9.62 -8.14 4.10
CA THR A 28 9.77 -8.47 5.53
C THR A 28 9.47 -9.95 5.82
N TYR A 29 8.39 -10.50 5.25
CA TYR A 29 7.84 -11.80 5.65
C TYR A 29 7.91 -12.89 4.58
N GLY A 30 8.49 -12.63 3.41
CA GLY A 30 8.31 -13.44 2.19
C GLY A 30 8.37 -14.97 2.37
N ARG A 31 9.33 -15.50 3.14
CA ARG A 31 9.37 -16.95 3.48
C ARG A 31 8.66 -17.31 4.78
N ALA A 32 8.64 -16.40 5.75
CA ALA A 32 8.00 -16.63 7.05
C ALA A 32 6.48 -16.84 6.94
N VAL A 33 5.85 -16.33 5.86
CA VAL A 33 4.41 -16.44 5.64
C VAL A 33 3.90 -17.87 5.51
N PHE A 34 4.72 -18.80 5.01
CA PHE A 34 4.30 -20.19 4.78
C PHE A 34 4.11 -20.99 6.07
N SER A 35 4.71 -20.55 7.18
CA SER A 35 4.63 -21.20 8.48
C SER A 35 3.97 -20.33 9.54
N ALA A 36 3.37 -19.20 9.14
CA ALA A 36 2.80 -18.25 10.08
C ALA A 36 1.50 -18.77 10.67
N LEU A 37 1.32 -18.53 11.98
CA LEU A 37 0.03 -18.70 12.63
C LEU A 37 -0.96 -17.65 12.12
N PRO A 38 -2.27 -17.87 12.28
CA PRO A 38 -3.27 -16.85 11.99
C PRO A 38 -2.93 -15.52 12.68
N TYR A 39 -2.95 -14.43 11.92
CA TYR A 39 -2.58 -13.09 12.38
C TYR A 39 -1.15 -12.96 12.93
N GLY A 40 -0.26 -13.90 12.64
CA GLY A 40 1.10 -13.95 13.20
C GLY A 40 1.99 -12.75 12.87
N MET A 41 1.64 -11.95 11.86
CA MET A 41 2.33 -10.71 11.50
C MET A 41 1.51 -9.45 11.81
N ASN A 42 0.30 -9.61 12.36
CA ASN A 42 -0.64 -8.49 12.47
C ASN A 42 -0.14 -7.43 13.47
N ASP A 43 0.42 -7.82 14.60
CA ASP A 43 0.87 -6.86 15.63
C ASP A 43 1.93 -5.88 15.13
N GLU A 44 2.83 -6.36 14.26
CA GLU A 44 3.87 -5.55 13.64
C GLU A 44 3.37 -4.87 12.37
N PHE A 45 2.73 -5.62 11.47
CA PHE A 45 2.35 -5.10 10.15
C PHE A 45 1.14 -4.16 10.18
N SER A 46 0.25 -4.28 11.17
CA SER A 46 -0.87 -3.33 11.36
C SER A 46 -0.37 -1.90 11.55
N ARG A 47 0.77 -1.72 12.24
CA ARG A 47 1.38 -0.40 12.45
C ARG A 47 1.86 0.21 11.14
N VAL A 48 2.51 -0.61 10.31
CA VAL A 48 2.96 -0.22 8.97
C VAL A 48 1.77 0.11 8.08
N LEU A 49 0.72 -0.72 8.10
CA LEU A 49 -0.52 -0.50 7.37
C LEU A 49 -1.17 0.84 7.75
N SER A 50 -1.34 1.11 9.04
CA SER A 50 -1.93 2.37 9.53
C SER A 50 -1.12 3.58 9.09
N GLN A 51 0.21 3.54 9.24
CA GLN A 51 1.08 4.64 8.85
C GLN A 51 1.01 4.93 7.33
N GLN A 52 1.04 3.89 6.50
CA GLN A 52 0.93 4.08 5.06
C GLN A 52 -0.47 4.55 4.66
N MET A 53 -1.53 4.06 5.31
CA MET A 53 -2.89 4.51 5.05
C MET A 53 -3.06 5.99 5.36
N GLU A 54 -2.47 6.49 6.45
CA GLU A 54 -2.47 7.92 6.78
C GLU A 54 -1.69 8.73 5.73
N TYR A 55 -0.50 8.28 5.34
CA TYR A 55 0.32 8.94 4.31
C TYR A 55 -0.43 9.07 2.97
N TYR A 56 -0.98 7.98 2.45
CA TYR A 56 -1.69 7.99 1.17
C TYR A 56 -3.06 8.69 1.23
N SER A 57 -3.61 8.91 2.42
CA SER A 57 -4.90 9.60 2.61
C SER A 57 -4.76 11.10 2.91
N SER A 58 -3.57 11.58 3.29
CA SER A 58 -3.36 12.96 3.77
C SER A 58 -2.26 13.74 3.05
N ASP A 59 -1.27 13.08 2.43
CA ASP A 59 -0.14 13.75 1.78
C ASP A 59 -0.38 13.96 0.27
N PRO A 60 -0.45 15.20 -0.23
CA PRO A 60 -0.55 15.49 -1.68
C PRO A 60 0.63 14.95 -2.51
N ASN A 61 1.76 14.62 -1.89
CA ASN A 61 2.94 14.04 -2.53
C ASN A 61 2.90 12.51 -2.62
N ALA A 62 1.89 11.85 -2.07
CA ALA A 62 1.76 10.40 -2.14
C ALA A 62 1.78 9.85 -3.58
N ASP A 63 1.35 10.67 -4.56
CA ASP A 63 1.38 10.32 -6.00
C ASP A 63 2.78 10.48 -6.64
N ARG A 64 3.69 11.27 -6.05
CA ARG A 64 5.01 11.59 -6.65
C ARG A 64 6.01 10.44 -6.61
N ILE A 65 5.94 9.57 -5.59
CA ILE A 65 6.92 8.49 -5.42
C ILE A 65 6.82 7.45 -6.56
N ASN A 66 5.64 7.30 -7.17
CA ASN A 66 5.44 6.40 -8.32
C ASN A 66 5.92 6.97 -9.66
N ARG A 67 6.40 8.22 -9.67
CA ARG A 67 6.87 8.91 -10.89
C ARG A 67 8.38 8.78 -11.12
N LEU A 68 9.11 8.25 -10.13
CA LEU A 68 10.58 8.12 -10.16
C LEU A 68 11.07 6.66 -10.28
N LYS A 69 10.17 5.69 -10.49
CA LYS A 69 10.52 4.32 -10.86
C LYS A 69 10.46 4.14 -12.37
#